data_AF-A0A140GMG7-F1
#
_entry.id   AF-A0A140GMG7-F1
#
_cell.length_a   1.000
_cell.length_b   1.000
_cell.length_c   1.000
_cell.angle_alpha   90.00
_cell.angle_beta   90.00
_cell.angle_gamma   90.00
#
_symmetry.space_group_name_H-M   'P 1'
#
loop_
_entity.id
_entity.type
_entity.pdbx_description
1 polymer ?
#
loop_
_entity_poly.entity_id
_entity_poly.type
_entity_poly.pdbx_seq_one_letter_code
_entity_poly.pdbx_strand_id
1 'polypeptide(L)'
;GIVDTVAKDSLVDIFPWLQHFPNEDLRMLRSCVSIRDKLLQKKYDEHKANFSENIQRDLLDALLRAKYSSENNNTSTQDVGLTDDHLLMTVGDIFGAGVETTTTVLKWAVLYLIHHPQVQRKIQEELDTNIGMDRHPQVSDRANLPYLEATIKEVLRIRPVS
;
A
#
# COMPACT_ATOMS: atom_id res chain seq x y z
N GLY A 1 6.76 -2.80 15.11
CA GLY A 1 6.72 -1.94 13.92
C GLY A 1 5.72 -0.82 14.12
N ILE A 2 5.56 0.08 13.15
CA ILE A 2 4.58 1.19 13.23
C ILE A 2 3.17 0.62 13.46
N VAL A 3 2.82 -0.46 12.76
CA VAL A 3 1.55 -1.18 12.96
C VAL A 3 1.40 -1.70 14.39
N ASP A 4 2.42 -2.33 14.99
CA ASP A 4 2.34 -2.79 16.39
C ASP A 4 2.18 -1.64 17.42
N THR A 5 2.48 -0.41 17.01
CA THR A 5 2.39 0.81 17.83
C THR A 5 1.04 1.49 17.67
N VAL A 6 0.44 1.41 16.47
CA VAL A 6 -0.86 2.03 16.13
C VAL A 6 -2.03 1.06 16.33
N ALA A 7 -1.80 -0.25 16.22
CA ALA A 7 -2.85 -1.28 16.27
C ALA A 7 -3.07 -1.88 17.68
N LYS A 8 -2.30 -1.46 18.68
CA LYS A 8 -2.65 -1.75 20.08
C LYS A 8 -3.59 -0.66 20.54
N ASP A 9 -4.80 -1.00 20.95
CA ASP A 9 -5.74 -0.10 21.63
C ASP A 9 -5.01 0.62 22.77
N SER A 10 -4.49 1.82 22.49
CA SER A 10 -3.65 2.54 23.41
C SER A 10 -4.54 3.31 24.37
N LEU A 11 -4.14 3.41 25.64
CA LEU A 11 -4.87 4.22 26.60
C LEU A 11 -4.98 5.68 26.16
N VAL A 12 -4.05 6.16 25.33
CA VAL A 12 -4.10 7.52 24.77
C VAL A 12 -5.22 7.69 23.74
N ASP A 13 -5.58 6.63 23.02
CA ASP A 13 -6.69 6.67 22.04
C ASP A 13 -8.05 6.68 22.76
N ILE A 14 -8.15 6.01 23.92
CA ILE A 14 -9.35 5.98 24.77
C ILE A 14 -9.45 7.26 25.63
N PHE A 15 -8.31 7.73 26.13
CA PHE A 15 -8.20 8.86 27.05
C PHE A 15 -7.18 9.88 26.51
N PRO A 16 -7.59 10.79 25.61
CA PRO A 16 -6.68 11.74 24.95
C PRO A 16 -5.90 12.65 25.91
N TRP A 17 -6.40 12.87 27.13
CA TRP A 17 -5.69 13.66 28.14
C TRP A 17 -4.39 12.98 28.62
N LEU A 18 -4.23 11.66 28.41
CA LEU A 18 -3.00 10.95 28.73
C LEU A 18 -1.80 11.36 27.85
N GLN A 19 -2.03 12.10 26.76
CA GLN A 19 -0.95 12.69 25.94
C GLN A 19 -0.02 13.63 26.71
N HIS A 20 -0.45 14.14 27.87
CA HIS A 20 0.36 15.01 28.72
C HIS A 20 1.42 14.24 29.53
N PHE A 21 1.28 12.92 29.64
CA PHE A 21 2.26 12.06 30.31
C PHE A 21 3.29 11.50 29.32
N PRO A 22 4.50 11.17 29.77
CA PRO A 22 5.48 10.50 28.93
C PRO A 22 4.92 9.19 28.35
N ASN A 23 4.85 9.09 27.03
CA ASN A 23 4.44 7.90 26.31
C ASN A 23 5.49 7.57 25.24
N GLU A 24 6.15 6.43 25.38
CA GLU A 24 7.24 6.03 24.49
C GLU A 24 6.74 5.60 23.11
N ASP A 25 5.56 4.96 23.05
CA ASP A 25 4.91 4.57 21.80
C ASP A 25 4.54 5.80 20.96
N LEU A 26 4.00 6.86 21.58
CA LEU A 26 3.74 8.13 20.89
C LEU A 26 5.03 8.80 20.42
N ARG A 27 6.12 8.71 21.20
CA ARG A 27 7.40 9.29 20.82
C ARG A 27 7.99 8.58 19.60
N MET A 28 7.95 7.25 19.60
CA MET A 28 8.38 6.42 18.48
C MET A 28 7.50 6.67 17.25
N LEU A 29 6.18 6.71 17.41
CA LEU A 29 5.24 7.00 16.32
C LEU A 29 5.54 8.37 15.68
N ARG A 30 5.71 9.42 16.48
CA ARG A 30 6.09 10.76 15.99
C ARG A 30 7.42 10.74 15.25
N SER A 31 8.40 9.97 15.72
CA SER A 31 9.69 9.82 15.03
C SER A 31 9.53 9.16 13.67
N CYS A 32 8.78 8.06 13.60
CA CYS A 32 8.48 7.36 12.34
C CYS A 32 7.71 8.25 11.36
N VAL A 33 6.68 8.95 11.83
CA VAL A 33 5.91 9.93 11.04
C VAL A 33 6.81 11.03 10.50
N SER A 34 7.71 11.58 11.31
CA SER A 34 8.65 12.62 10.85
C SER A 34 9.58 12.13 9.74
N ILE A 35 10.04 10.87 9.80
CA ILE A 35 10.88 10.28 8.75
C ILE A 35 10.07 10.11 7.46
N ARG A 36 8.84 9.59 7.56
CA ARG A 36 7.91 9.44 6.43
C ARG A 36 7.64 10.78 5.77
N ASP A 37 7.28 11.81 6.55
CA ASP A 37 6.89 13.12 6.04
C ASP A 37 8.05 13.81 5.31
N LYS A 38 9.29 13.69 5.84
CA LYS A 38 10.50 14.18 5.15
C LYS A 38 10.71 13.51 3.79
N LEU A 39 10.47 12.20 3.69
CA LEU A 39 10.61 11.45 2.44
C LEU A 39 9.52 11.83 1.44
N LEU A 40 8.27 11.91 1.89
CA LEU A 40 7.13 12.31 1.05
C LEU A 40 7.30 13.74 0.54
N GLN A 41 7.69 14.68 1.41
CA GLN A 41 7.94 16.07 1.02
C GLN A 41 9.04 16.16 -0.05
N LYS A 42 10.17 15.46 0.16
CA LYS A 42 11.24 15.41 -0.83
C LYS A 42 10.73 14.91 -2.20
N LYS A 43 9.94 13.84 -2.21
CA LYS A 43 9.36 13.30 -3.45
C LYS A 43 8.38 14.26 -4.09
N TYR A 44 7.56 14.94 -3.30
CA TYR A 44 6.64 15.97 -3.77
C TYR A 44 7.37 17.12 -4.46
N ASP A 45 8.42 17.66 -3.83
CA ASP A 45 9.20 18.75 -4.40
C ASP A 45 9.86 18.35 -5.73
N GLU A 46 10.41 17.13 -5.81
CA GLU A 46 10.96 16.54 -7.04
C GLU A 46 9.91 16.44 -8.16
N HIS A 47 8.67 16.03 -7.84
CA HIS A 47 7.61 15.89 -8.84
C HIS A 47 7.10 17.26 -9.29
N LYS A 48 6.94 18.20 -8.36
CA LYS A 48 6.51 19.58 -8.63
C LYS A 48 7.50 20.31 -9.53
N ALA A 49 8.80 20.18 -9.27
CA ALA A 49 9.85 20.79 -10.07
C ALA A 49 9.90 20.26 -11.52
N ASN A 50 9.54 18.98 -11.72
CA ASN A 50 9.58 18.30 -13.00
C ASN A 50 8.19 18.05 -13.60
N PHE A 51 7.16 18.79 -13.14
CA PHE A 51 5.79 18.56 -13.55
C PHE A 51 5.58 18.95 -15.02
N SER A 52 4.82 18.14 -15.75
CA SER A 52 4.42 18.41 -17.13
C SER A 52 2.96 18.05 -17.32
N GLU A 53 2.16 18.97 -17.88
CA GLU A 53 0.74 18.69 -18.15
C GLU A 53 0.54 17.52 -19.12
N ASN A 54 1.48 17.36 -20.06
CA ASN A 54 1.39 16.36 -21.14
C ASN A 54 1.79 14.94 -20.71
N ILE A 55 2.44 14.78 -19.56
CA ILE A 55 3.00 13.49 -19.14
C ILE A 55 2.57 13.20 -17.71
N GLN A 56 1.92 12.05 -17.49
CA GLN A 56 1.64 11.52 -16.16
C GLN A 56 2.54 10.31 -15.92
N ARG A 57 3.54 10.43 -15.03
CA ARG A 57 4.47 9.35 -14.72
C ARG A 57 3.89 8.35 -13.72
N ASP A 58 3.18 8.87 -12.73
CA ASP A 58 2.67 8.10 -11.60
C ASP A 58 1.44 8.78 -10.95
N LEU A 59 1.03 8.24 -9.81
CA LEU A 59 -0.08 8.74 -9.00
C LEU A 59 0.12 10.20 -8.55
N LEU A 60 1.34 10.57 -8.17
CA LEU A 60 1.60 11.90 -7.62
C LEU A 60 1.46 12.98 -8.72
N ASP A 61 1.91 12.69 -9.94
CA ASP A 61 1.63 13.54 -11.11
C ASP A 61 0.13 13.66 -11.40
N ALA A 62 -0.60 12.55 -11.27
CA ALA A 62 -2.05 12.54 -11.49
C ALA A 62 -2.77 13.47 -10.50
N LEU A 63 -2.38 13.41 -9.22
CA LEU A 63 -2.94 14.26 -8.17
C LEU A 63 -2.52 15.72 -8.33
N LEU A 64 -1.27 15.99 -8.72
CA LEU A 64 -0.81 17.35 -9.05
C LEU A 64 -1.61 17.95 -10.21
N ARG A 65 -1.88 17.18 -11.27
CA ARG A 65 -2.73 17.62 -12.38
C ARG A 65 -4.16 17.92 -11.91
N ALA A 66 -4.73 17.06 -11.08
CA ALA A 66 -6.06 17.28 -10.51
C ALA A 66 -6.12 18.56 -9.67
N LYS A 67 -5.10 18.80 -8.84
CA LYS A 67 -4.94 20.03 -8.05
C LYS A 67 -4.90 21.27 -8.94
N TYR A 68 -3.99 21.33 -9.92
CA TYR A 68 -3.87 22.50 -10.81
C TYR A 68 -5.12 22.73 -11.65
N SER A 69 -5.79 21.66 -12.08
CA SER A 69 -7.05 21.76 -12.83
C SER A 69 -8.19 22.34 -11.97
N SER A 70 -8.22 22.00 -10.68
CA SER A 70 -9.17 22.56 -9.71
C SER A 70 -8.89 24.04 -9.40
N GLU A 71 -7.63 24.47 -9.42
CA GLU A 71 -7.23 25.86 -9.16
C GLU A 71 -7.51 26.77 -10.37
N ASN A 72 -7.44 26.25 -11.60
CA ASN A 72 -7.66 27.02 -12.83
C ASN A 72 -9.15 27.18 -13.23
N ASN A 73 -10.02 26.25 -12.85
CA ASN A 73 -11.44 26.27 -13.21
C ASN A 73 -12.26 27.03 -12.16
N ASN A 74 -12.40 28.35 -12.33
CA ASN A 74 -13.23 29.26 -11.51
C ASN A 74 -14.75 29.01 -11.58
N THR A 75 -15.20 27.80 -11.90
CA THR A 75 -16.62 27.45 -12.03
C THR A 75 -17.05 26.54 -10.90
N SER A 76 -17.61 27.14 -9.84
CA SER A 76 -18.82 26.75 -9.09
C SER A 76 -19.19 25.27 -8.92
N THR A 77 -18.24 24.33 -8.91
CA THR A 77 -18.40 23.00 -8.31
C THR A 77 -17.47 22.91 -7.11
N GLN A 78 -18.10 23.00 -5.96
CA GLN A 78 -17.57 23.27 -4.63
C GLN A 78 -16.65 22.16 -4.07
N ASP A 79 -15.68 22.63 -3.28
CA ASP A 79 -15.28 22.12 -1.95
C ASP A 79 -14.49 20.81 -1.79
N VAL A 80 -13.56 20.49 -2.68
CA VAL A 80 -12.39 19.70 -2.27
C VAL A 80 -11.12 20.43 -2.66
N GLY A 81 -10.74 21.43 -1.85
CA GLY A 81 -9.43 22.06 -1.99
C GLY A 81 -8.35 21.01 -1.80
N LEU A 82 -7.78 20.50 -2.90
CA LEU A 82 -6.65 19.57 -2.88
C LEU A 82 -5.41 20.31 -2.38
N THR A 83 -5.21 20.33 -1.07
CA THR A 83 -4.00 20.86 -0.45
C THR A 83 -2.82 19.90 -0.64
N ASP A 84 -1.61 20.42 -0.50
CA ASP A 84 -0.37 19.63 -0.57
C ASP A 84 -0.40 18.48 0.46
N ASP A 85 -0.98 18.71 1.64
CA ASP A 85 -1.17 17.67 2.66
C ASP A 85 -2.09 16.53 2.17
N HIS A 86 -3.19 16.84 1.48
CA HIS A 86 -4.06 15.80 0.92
C HIS A 86 -3.31 14.93 -0.09
N LEU A 87 -2.47 15.53 -0.92
CA LEU A 87 -1.65 14.82 -1.89
C LEU A 87 -0.62 13.91 -1.20
N LEU A 88 0.14 14.47 -0.26
CA LEU A 88 1.16 13.75 0.50
C LEU A 88 0.56 12.57 1.28
N MET A 89 -0.55 12.80 1.98
CA MET A 89 -1.23 11.76 2.75
C MET A 89 -1.79 10.66 1.85
N THR A 90 -2.43 11.02 0.72
CA THR A 90 -2.97 10.02 -0.23
C THR A 90 -1.86 9.12 -0.80
N VAL A 91 -0.73 9.71 -1.19
CA VAL A 91 0.43 8.96 -1.70
C VAL A 91 1.06 8.11 -0.60
N GLY A 92 1.17 8.66 0.62
CA GLY A 92 1.67 7.95 1.80
C GLY A 92 0.82 6.73 2.15
N ASP A 93 -0.50 6.88 2.13
CA ASP A 93 -1.46 5.82 2.43
C ASP A 93 -1.39 4.69 1.40
N ILE A 94 -1.39 5.03 0.10
CA ILE A 94 -1.27 4.03 -0.98
C ILE A 94 0.08 3.31 -0.91
N PHE A 95 1.16 4.02 -0.63
CA PHE A 95 2.49 3.42 -0.49
C PHE A 95 2.54 2.46 0.71
N GLY A 96 2.09 2.91 1.88
CA GLY A 96 2.05 2.09 3.10
C GLY A 96 1.19 0.84 2.93
N ALA A 97 -0.05 1.03 2.47
CA ALA A 97 -0.98 -0.07 2.21
C ALA A 97 -0.42 -1.06 1.18
N GLY A 98 0.15 -0.56 0.07
CA GLY A 98 0.72 -1.39 -0.99
C GLY A 98 1.89 -2.24 -0.50
N VAL A 99 2.71 -1.74 0.43
CA VAL A 99 3.88 -2.45 0.96
C VAL A 99 3.47 -3.45 2.05
N GLU A 100 2.80 -3.00 3.11
CA GLU A 100 2.60 -3.83 4.30
C GLU A 100 1.62 -4.98 4.04
N THR A 101 0.52 -4.72 3.34
CA THR A 101 -0.53 -5.71 3.10
C THR A 101 -0.03 -6.84 2.20
N THR A 102 0.55 -6.50 1.04
CA THR A 102 1.03 -7.48 0.06
C THR A 102 2.20 -8.29 0.59
N THR A 103 3.15 -7.64 1.31
CA THR A 103 4.28 -8.33 1.94
C THR A 103 3.78 -9.35 2.98
N THR A 104 2.79 -8.98 3.78
CA THR A 104 2.21 -9.86 4.80
C THR A 104 1.54 -11.08 4.17
N VAL A 105 0.74 -10.89 3.12
CA VAL A 105 0.09 -12.00 2.39
C VAL A 105 1.14 -12.93 1.77
N LEU A 106 2.17 -12.38 1.12
CA LEU A 106 3.24 -13.17 0.51
C LEU A 106 4.02 -13.99 1.55
N LYS A 107 4.33 -13.40 2.72
CA LYS A 107 4.97 -14.13 3.83
C LYS A 107 4.10 -15.31 4.28
N TRP A 108 2.81 -15.11 4.45
CA TRP A 108 1.89 -16.20 4.81
C TRP A 108 1.79 -17.25 3.71
N ALA A 109 1.69 -16.85 2.45
CA ALA A 109 1.66 -17.77 1.32
C ALA A 109 2.89 -18.67 1.29
N VAL A 110 4.10 -18.09 1.39
CA VAL A 110 5.35 -18.85 1.45
C VAL A 110 5.37 -19.80 2.65
N LEU A 111 4.97 -19.33 3.83
CA LEU A 111 4.91 -20.17 5.02
C LEU A 111 3.99 -21.38 4.83
N TYR A 112 2.77 -21.17 4.31
CA TYR A 112 1.84 -22.28 4.07
C TYR A 112 2.34 -23.24 2.99
N LEU A 113 3.00 -22.77 1.95
CA LEU A 113 3.58 -23.65 0.93
C LEU A 113 4.69 -24.54 1.50
N ILE A 114 5.52 -24.00 2.40
CA ILE A 114 6.53 -24.79 3.13
C ILE A 114 5.88 -25.88 3.99
N HIS A 115 4.79 -25.54 4.69
CA HIS A 115 4.06 -26.50 5.54
C HIS A 115 3.19 -27.50 4.74
N HIS A 116 2.86 -27.19 3.49
CA HIS A 116 2.01 -28.01 2.63
C HIS A 116 2.69 -28.25 1.26
N PRO A 117 3.80 -29.02 1.22
CA PRO A 117 4.55 -29.25 -0.02
C PRO A 117 3.74 -29.90 -1.14
N GLN A 118 2.67 -30.64 -0.81
CA GLN A 118 1.72 -31.19 -1.78
C GLN A 118 0.94 -30.10 -2.52
N VAL A 119 0.62 -28.97 -1.86
CA VAL A 119 -0.04 -27.82 -2.49
C VAL A 119 0.96 -27.14 -3.43
N GLN A 120 2.19 -26.91 -2.96
CA GLN A 120 3.25 -26.34 -3.79
C GLN A 120 3.51 -27.16 -5.05
N ARG A 121 3.62 -28.49 -4.93
CA ARG A 121 3.81 -29.38 -6.09
C ARG A 121 2.66 -29.26 -7.09
N LYS A 122 1.42 -29.24 -6.61
CA LYS A 122 0.25 -29.13 -7.48
C LYS A 122 0.16 -27.77 -8.20
N ILE A 123 0.61 -26.69 -7.55
CA ILE A 123 0.77 -25.38 -8.21
C ILE A 123 1.83 -25.46 -9.31
N GLN A 124 2.96 -26.09 -9.04
CA GLN A 124 4.04 -26.27 -10.03
C GLN A 124 3.54 -27.08 -11.24
N GLU A 125 2.84 -28.20 -11.01
CA GLU A 125 2.23 -29.00 -12.08
C GLU A 125 1.22 -28.18 -12.91
N GLU A 126 0.41 -27.34 -12.26
CA GLU A 126 -0.53 -26.44 -12.95
C GLU A 126 0.21 -25.40 -13.81
N LEU A 127 1.30 -24.81 -13.31
CA LEU A 127 2.13 -23.86 -14.06
C LEU A 127 2.83 -24.55 -15.24
N ASP A 128 3.44 -25.70 -15.02
CA ASP A 128 4.14 -26.47 -16.05
C ASP A 128 3.19 -26.90 -17.19
N THR A 129 1.94 -27.24 -16.85
CA THR A 129 0.93 -27.66 -17.83
C THR A 129 0.38 -26.49 -18.63
N ASN A 130 0.06 -25.36 -17.99
CA ASN A 130 -0.66 -24.26 -18.66
C ASN A 130 0.26 -23.19 -19.26
N ILE A 131 1.48 -23.05 -18.74
CA ILE A 131 2.45 -22.03 -19.16
C ILE A 131 3.66 -22.67 -19.83
N GLY A 132 4.14 -23.79 -19.27
CA GLY A 132 5.35 -24.47 -19.73
C GLY A 132 6.63 -23.72 -19.33
N MET A 133 7.74 -24.08 -19.99
CA MET A 133 9.09 -23.59 -19.66
C MET A 133 9.60 -22.48 -20.60
N ASP A 134 8.90 -22.20 -21.69
CA ASP A 134 9.37 -21.29 -22.74
C ASP A 134 9.20 -19.80 -22.39
N ARG A 135 8.36 -19.49 -21.39
CA ARG A 135 8.08 -18.12 -20.95
C ARG A 135 7.73 -18.04 -19.46
N HIS A 136 7.82 -16.84 -18.91
CA HIS A 136 7.32 -16.55 -17.57
C HIS A 136 5.80 -16.36 -17.52
N PRO A 137 5.17 -16.52 -16.34
CA PRO A 137 3.76 -16.21 -16.13
C PRO A 137 3.43 -14.75 -16.41
N GLN A 138 2.25 -14.52 -16.99
CA GLN A 138 1.67 -13.20 -17.25
C GLN A 138 0.32 -13.07 -16.55
N VAL A 139 -0.15 -11.82 -16.35
CA VAL A 139 -1.46 -11.57 -15.72
C VAL A 139 -2.62 -12.20 -16.52
N SER A 140 -2.48 -12.30 -17.84
CA SER A 140 -3.44 -12.97 -18.72
C SER A 140 -3.62 -14.47 -18.42
N ASP A 141 -2.64 -15.13 -17.79
CA ASP A 141 -2.71 -16.55 -17.44
C ASP A 141 -3.61 -16.82 -16.24
N ARG A 142 -4.02 -15.80 -15.49
CA ARG A 142 -4.78 -15.95 -14.24
C ARG A 142 -6.01 -16.86 -14.37
N ALA A 143 -6.73 -16.77 -15.49
CA ALA A 143 -7.91 -17.60 -15.74
C ALA A 143 -7.59 -19.10 -15.92
N ASN A 144 -6.35 -19.42 -16.31
CA ASN A 144 -5.86 -20.78 -16.55
C ASN A 144 -5.12 -21.38 -15.33
N LEU A 145 -5.04 -20.64 -14.21
CA LEU A 145 -4.38 -21.08 -12.98
C LEU A 145 -5.36 -21.15 -11.79
N PRO A 146 -6.45 -21.92 -11.89
CA PRO A 146 -7.49 -21.95 -10.86
C PRO A 146 -6.99 -22.46 -9.50
N TYR A 147 -6.01 -23.36 -9.45
CA TYR A 147 -5.46 -23.91 -8.20
C TYR A 147 -4.55 -22.90 -7.49
N LEU A 148 -3.71 -22.17 -8.22
CA LEU A 148 -2.96 -21.04 -7.67
C LEU A 148 -3.91 -19.95 -7.14
N GLU A 149 -4.92 -19.57 -7.91
CA GLU A 149 -5.93 -18.58 -7.50
C GLU A 149 -6.69 -19.03 -6.24
N ALA A 150 -7.07 -20.31 -6.16
CA ALA A 150 -7.70 -20.89 -4.98
C ALA A 150 -6.75 -20.86 -3.76
N THR A 151 -5.46 -21.11 -3.96
CA THR A 151 -4.46 -21.06 -2.89
C THR A 151 -4.31 -19.63 -2.35
N ILE A 152 -4.23 -18.62 -3.21
CA ILE A 152 -4.18 -17.21 -2.79
C ILE A 152 -5.42 -16.84 -1.98
N LYS A 153 -6.61 -17.23 -2.46
CA LYS A 153 -7.88 -17.02 -1.73
C LYS A 153 -7.88 -17.70 -0.37
N GLU A 154 -7.35 -18.91 -0.28
CA GLU A 154 -7.31 -19.65 0.98
C GLU A 154 -6.32 -19.04 1.99
N VAL A 155 -5.18 -18.52 1.52
CA VAL A 155 -4.25 -17.75 2.37
C VAL A 155 -4.97 -16.53 2.94
N LEU A 156 -5.67 -15.75 2.10
CA LEU A 156 -6.43 -14.58 2.54
C LEU A 156 -7.59 -14.94 3.49
N ARG A 157 -8.18 -16.13 3.35
CA ARG A 157 -9.24 -16.62 4.23
C ARG A 157 -8.72 -17.03 5.61
N ILE A 158 -7.59 -17.77 5.67
CA ILE A 158 -7.01 -18.26 6.93
C ILE A 158 -6.25 -17.16 7.66
N ARG A 159 -5.60 -16.25 6.92
CA ARG A 159 -4.82 -15.12 7.42
C ARG A 159 -5.28 -13.84 6.74
N PRO A 160 -6.44 -13.31 7.14
CA PRO A 160 -6.89 -12.02 6.68
C PRO A 160 -5.86 -10.96 7.06
N VAL A 161 -5.65 -10.00 6.16
CA VAL A 161 -4.82 -8.83 6.44
C VAL A 161 -5.62 -7.92 7.36
N SER A 162 -5.02 -7.49 8.46
CA SER A 162 -5.56 -6.52 9.42
C SER A 162 -4.52 -5.44 9.67
#